data_AF-A0A0K8TA98-F1
#
_entry.id   AF-A0A0K8TA98-F1
#
_cell.length_a   1.000
_cell.length_b   1.000
_cell.length_c   1.000
_cell.angle_alpha   90.00
_cell.angle_beta   90.00
_cell.angle_gamma   90.00
#
_symmetry.space_group_name_H-M   'P 1'
#
loop_
_entity.id
_entity.type
_entity.pdbx_description
1 polymer ?
#
loop_
_entity_poly.entity_id
_entity_poly.type
_entity_poly.pdbx_seq_one_letter_code
_entity_poly.pdbx_strand_id
1 'polypeptide(L)'
;MENLQVTDEVDATAQKPEKIDGEEIKDGHYFLKLHSNQVQTLENLAEMVEKELLGCENEEACGILRAASGKARLLVAQKLNQFKGLCLKNIEQSSSDDFPTTNEDLAGFWDMVMIQVEDVISECNKIKKLKNNNWKQEDDKTDGPKGPTPKVSVSAKKAAPKKTDPKAKEASRARDEARRKLIEEKRKAMKSNQTQPNPDMFVV
;
A
#
# COMPACT_ATOMS: atom_id res chain seq x y z
N MET A 1 -28.80 54.88 47.01
CA MET A 1 -29.32 53.67 46.35
C MET A 1 -28.75 53.66 44.96
N GLU A 2 -27.75 52.80 44.77
CA GLU A 2 -27.16 52.44 43.48
C GLU A 2 -28.20 51.89 42.50
N ASN A 3 -27.98 52.14 41.20
CA ASN A 3 -28.02 51.16 40.09
C ASN A 3 -27.85 51.90 38.74
N LEU A 4 -26.83 51.54 37.95
CA LEU A 4 -26.89 50.66 36.76
C LEU A 4 -27.73 51.30 35.61
N GLN A 5 -27.30 51.38 34.35
CA GLN A 5 -26.46 50.47 33.58
C GLN A 5 -26.05 51.13 32.25
N VAL A 6 -24.77 50.99 31.91
CA VAL A 6 -24.21 50.46 30.64
C VAL A 6 -24.62 51.13 29.32
N THR A 7 -23.64 51.82 28.72
CA THR A 7 -23.53 52.13 27.29
C THR A 7 -23.09 50.88 26.52
N ASP A 8 -23.84 50.51 25.48
CA ASP A 8 -23.47 49.53 24.45
C ASP A 8 -22.18 49.93 23.73
N GLU A 9 -21.07 49.28 24.06
CA GLU A 9 -19.88 49.23 23.22
C GLU A 9 -20.02 48.03 22.26
N VAL A 10 -20.14 48.34 20.99
CA VAL A 10 -20.12 47.40 19.87
C VAL A 10 -18.69 46.87 19.67
N ASP A 11 -18.31 45.85 20.43
CA ASP A 11 -17.04 45.13 20.20
C ASP A 11 -17.20 44.13 19.04
N ALA A 12 -16.88 44.61 17.84
CA ALA A 12 -16.65 43.79 16.67
C ALA A 12 -15.24 43.15 16.76
N THR A 13 -15.07 42.16 17.63
CA THR A 13 -13.90 41.26 17.54
C THR A 13 -14.11 40.30 16.38
N ALA A 14 -13.76 40.77 15.18
CA ALA A 14 -13.37 39.92 14.07
C ALA A 14 -12.07 39.22 14.48
N GLN A 15 -12.20 37.99 14.97
CA GLN A 15 -11.06 37.14 15.31
C GLN A 15 -10.36 36.71 14.01
N LYS A 16 -9.43 37.56 13.58
CA LYS A 16 -8.42 37.24 12.57
C LYS A 16 -7.48 36.19 13.20
N PRO A 17 -7.27 35.02 12.58
CA PRO A 17 -6.37 34.05 13.16
C PRO A 17 -4.94 34.59 13.09
N GLU A 18 -4.39 34.84 14.27
CA GLU A 18 -3.02 35.21 14.53
C GLU A 18 -2.12 34.03 14.11
N LYS A 19 -1.20 34.27 13.18
CA LYS A 19 -0.19 33.30 12.79
C LYS A 19 0.87 33.23 13.89
N ILE A 20 0.75 32.22 14.73
CA ILE A 20 1.79 31.78 15.66
C ILE A 20 2.61 30.71 14.92
N ASP A 21 3.94 30.83 14.90
CA ASP A 21 4.93 29.93 14.27
C ASP A 21 4.40 28.52 13.95
N GLY A 22 3.87 28.39 12.73
CA GLY A 22 2.81 27.43 12.44
C GLY A 22 3.31 26.03 12.16
N GLU A 23 3.36 25.19 13.19
CA GLU A 23 3.12 23.76 13.00
C GLU A 23 1.72 23.63 12.39
N GLU A 24 1.67 23.45 11.06
CA GLU A 24 0.42 23.25 10.34
C GLU A 24 -0.26 22.02 10.96
N ILE A 25 -1.36 22.24 11.68
CA ILE A 25 -2.09 21.16 12.34
C ILE A 25 -2.53 20.21 11.24
N LYS A 26 -1.95 19.01 11.23
CA LYS A 26 -2.25 17.95 10.27
C LYS A 26 -3.57 17.27 10.63
N ASP A 27 -4.64 18.03 10.57
CA ASP A 27 -6.01 17.58 10.81
C ASP A 27 -6.62 16.92 9.56
N GLY A 28 -7.82 16.38 9.69
CA GLY A 28 -8.55 15.78 8.56
C GLY A 28 -8.74 16.75 7.39
N HIS A 29 -8.89 18.05 7.62
CA HIS A 29 -9.04 19.05 6.55
C HIS A 29 -7.75 19.25 5.76
N TYR A 30 -6.61 19.32 6.43
CA TYR A 30 -5.28 19.35 5.81
C TYR A 30 -5.08 18.12 4.92
N PHE A 31 -5.32 16.93 5.48
CA PHE A 31 -5.13 15.69 4.75
C PHE A 31 -6.11 15.48 3.58
N LEU A 32 -7.34 16.02 3.65
CA LEU A 32 -8.28 15.98 2.51
C LEU A 32 -7.79 16.80 1.30
N LYS A 33 -7.11 17.92 1.53
CA LYS A 33 -6.49 18.72 0.46
C LYS A 33 -5.37 17.93 -0.20
N LEU A 34 -4.49 17.34 0.61
CA LEU A 34 -3.36 16.55 0.15
C LEU A 34 -3.81 15.29 -0.60
N HIS A 35 -4.83 14.60 -0.07
CA HIS A 35 -5.51 13.49 -0.72
C HIS A 35 -6.00 13.87 -2.12
N SER A 36 -6.71 14.99 -2.27
CA SER A 36 -7.27 15.42 -3.56
C SER A 36 -6.17 15.67 -4.59
N ASN A 37 -5.07 16.31 -4.19
CA ASN A 37 -3.90 16.50 -5.06
C ASN A 37 -3.30 15.15 -5.49
N GLN A 38 -3.18 14.21 -4.56
CA GLN A 38 -2.58 12.91 -4.83
C GLN A 38 -3.45 12.02 -5.73
N VAL A 39 -4.78 12.07 -5.56
CA VAL A 39 -5.74 11.43 -6.47
C VAL A 39 -5.56 11.98 -7.87
N GLN A 40 -5.58 13.31 -8.04
CA GLN A 40 -5.43 13.92 -9.36
C GLN A 40 -4.11 13.53 -10.03
N THR A 41 -3.02 13.49 -9.26
CA THR A 41 -1.70 13.09 -9.76
C THR A 41 -1.71 11.65 -10.27
N LEU A 42 -2.30 10.71 -9.54
CA LEU A 42 -2.39 9.32 -9.96
C LEU A 42 -3.36 9.11 -11.13
N GLU A 43 -4.48 9.82 -11.17
CA GLU A 43 -5.43 9.75 -12.29
C GLU A 43 -4.79 10.27 -13.57
N ASN A 44 -4.10 11.41 -13.51
CA ASN A 44 -3.34 11.94 -14.64
C ASN A 44 -2.25 10.94 -15.09
N LEU A 45 -1.57 10.30 -14.13
CA LEU A 45 -0.57 9.27 -14.44
C LEU A 45 -1.18 8.08 -15.17
N ALA A 46 -2.32 7.57 -14.68
CA ALA A 46 -3.03 6.46 -15.30
C ALA A 46 -3.51 6.82 -16.71
N GLU A 47 -4.08 8.01 -16.90
CA GLU A 47 -4.55 8.49 -18.19
C GLU A 47 -3.41 8.64 -19.20
N MET A 48 -2.27 9.21 -18.77
CA MET A 48 -1.07 9.28 -19.63
C MET A 48 -0.62 7.88 -20.08
N VAL A 49 -0.55 6.92 -19.15
CA VAL A 49 -0.15 5.53 -19.46
C VAL A 49 -1.16 4.85 -20.38
N GLU A 50 -2.45 5.08 -20.21
CA GLU A 50 -3.51 4.54 -21.07
C GLU A 50 -3.48 5.13 -22.48
N LYS A 51 -3.21 6.43 -22.60
CA LYS A 51 -3.01 7.06 -23.91
C LYS A 51 -1.82 6.45 -24.65
N GLU A 52 -0.75 6.14 -23.93
CA GLU A 52 0.39 5.41 -24.50
C GLU A 52 0.04 3.96 -24.87
N LEU A 53 -0.85 3.31 -24.14
CA LEU A 53 -1.32 1.96 -24.42
C LEU A 53 -2.07 1.87 -25.76
N LEU A 54 -2.76 2.94 -26.19
CA LEU A 54 -3.49 2.96 -27.47
C LEU A 54 -2.57 2.82 -28.70
N GLY A 55 -1.32 3.28 -28.61
CA GLY A 55 -0.33 3.19 -29.68
C GLY A 55 0.69 2.07 -29.49
N CYS A 56 0.44 1.15 -28.55
CA CYS A 56 1.38 0.10 -28.18
C CYS A 56 1.20 -1.16 -29.05
N GLU A 57 2.24 -1.56 -29.78
CA GLU A 57 2.24 -2.75 -30.64
C GLU A 57 2.94 -3.96 -30.02
N ASN A 58 3.85 -3.74 -29.06
CA ASN A 58 4.60 -4.80 -28.39
C ASN A 58 3.79 -5.35 -27.21
N GLU A 59 3.35 -6.61 -27.28
CA GLU A 59 2.51 -7.22 -26.22
C GLU A 59 3.13 -7.16 -24.82
N GLU A 60 4.46 -7.34 -24.69
CA GLU A 60 5.15 -7.27 -23.40
C GLU A 60 5.09 -5.85 -22.83
N ALA A 61 5.38 -4.85 -23.68
CA ALA A 61 5.25 -3.44 -23.35
C ALA A 61 3.81 -3.08 -22.93
N CYS A 62 2.82 -3.53 -23.69
CA CYS A 62 1.42 -3.23 -23.43
C CYS A 62 0.94 -3.90 -22.15
N GLY A 63 1.45 -5.10 -21.84
CA GLY A 63 1.22 -5.79 -20.58
C GLY A 63 1.73 -4.98 -19.38
N ILE A 64 2.95 -4.42 -19.49
CA ILE A 64 3.55 -3.59 -18.45
C ILE A 64 2.76 -2.28 -18.25
N LEU A 65 2.41 -1.58 -19.34
CA LEU A 65 1.61 -0.35 -19.30
C LEU A 65 0.21 -0.60 -18.68
N ARG A 66 -0.45 -1.70 -19.05
CA ARG A 66 -1.75 -2.09 -18.48
C ARG A 66 -1.66 -2.40 -16.98
N ALA A 67 -0.59 -3.07 -16.56
CA ALA A 67 -0.36 -3.35 -15.14
C ALA A 67 -0.14 -2.06 -14.35
N ALA A 68 0.66 -1.12 -14.87
CA ALA A 68 0.94 0.15 -14.19
C ALA A 68 -0.30 1.06 -14.07
N SER A 69 -1.04 1.25 -15.17
CA SER A 69 -2.30 2.02 -15.15
C SER A 69 -3.33 1.39 -14.22
N GLY A 70 -3.50 0.06 -14.27
CA GLY A 70 -4.39 -0.68 -13.38
C GLY A 70 -4.01 -0.51 -11.90
N LYS A 71 -2.72 -0.60 -11.57
CA LYS A 71 -2.22 -0.41 -10.20
C LYS A 71 -2.46 1.02 -9.70
N ALA A 72 -2.23 2.04 -10.52
CA ALA A 72 -2.52 3.43 -10.18
C ALA A 72 -4.01 3.64 -9.88
N ARG A 73 -4.91 3.15 -10.75
CA ARG A 73 -6.37 3.24 -10.55
C ARG A 73 -6.82 2.48 -9.31
N LEU A 74 -6.24 1.30 -9.06
CA LEU A 74 -6.57 0.51 -7.88
C LEU A 74 -6.16 1.22 -6.59
N LEU A 75 -4.99 1.86 -6.58
CA LEU A 75 -4.50 2.63 -5.43
C LEU A 75 -5.45 3.80 -5.10
N VAL A 76 -5.95 4.50 -6.13
CA VAL A 76 -6.97 5.54 -5.98
C VAL A 76 -8.28 4.97 -5.43
N ALA A 77 -8.83 3.96 -6.10
CA ALA A 77 -10.14 3.40 -5.77
C ALA A 77 -10.19 2.72 -4.40
N GLN A 78 -9.06 2.19 -3.92
CA GLN A 78 -8.99 1.48 -2.65
C GLN A 78 -8.38 2.34 -1.54
N LYS A 79 -7.07 2.61 -1.62
CA LYS A 79 -6.32 3.17 -0.49
C LYS A 79 -6.60 4.65 -0.28
N LEU A 80 -6.62 5.46 -1.35
CA LEU A 80 -6.95 6.87 -1.23
C LEU A 80 -8.42 7.07 -0.86
N ASN A 81 -9.35 6.31 -1.46
CA ASN A 81 -10.75 6.39 -1.06
C ASN A 81 -10.98 5.97 0.41
N GLN A 82 -10.27 4.94 0.89
CA GLN A 82 -10.28 4.58 2.31
C GLN A 82 -9.76 5.72 3.20
N PHE A 83 -8.66 6.36 2.79
CA PHE A 83 -8.09 7.50 3.51
C PHE A 83 -9.05 8.69 3.59
N LYS A 84 -9.77 8.99 2.50
CA LYS A 84 -10.82 10.02 2.49
C LYS A 84 -11.88 9.75 3.57
N GLY A 85 -12.33 8.50 3.68
CA GLY A 85 -13.29 8.10 4.72
C GLY A 85 -12.75 8.28 6.14
N LEU A 86 -11.46 7.98 6.37
CA LEU A 86 -10.79 8.24 7.65
C LEU A 86 -10.72 9.73 7.98
N CYS A 87 -10.39 10.57 6.99
CA CYS A 87 -10.33 12.02 7.18
C CYS A 87 -11.71 12.59 7.52
N LEU A 88 -12.77 12.15 6.84
CA LEU A 88 -14.14 12.59 7.14
C LEU A 88 -14.57 12.18 8.55
N LYS A 89 -14.28 10.94 8.97
CA LYS A 89 -14.52 10.50 10.35
C LYS A 89 -13.80 11.36 11.38
N ASN A 90 -12.54 11.74 11.12
CA ASN A 90 -11.79 12.65 12.00
C ASN A 90 -12.42 14.05 12.08
N ILE A 91 -13.07 14.54 11.03
CA ILE A 91 -13.76 15.84 11.02
C ILE A 91 -15.14 15.77 11.68
N GLU A 92 -15.88 14.68 11.43
CA GLU A 92 -17.26 14.50 11.89
C GLU A 92 -17.36 13.90 13.31
N GLN A 93 -16.23 13.50 13.91
CA GLN A 93 -16.22 12.85 15.22
C GLN A 93 -16.88 13.72 16.28
N SER A 94 -17.68 13.09 17.13
CA SER A 94 -18.25 13.70 18.32
C SER A 94 -17.47 13.27 19.55
N SER A 95 -17.52 14.05 20.63
CA SER A 95 -16.86 13.72 21.90
C SER A 95 -17.38 12.45 22.60
N SER A 96 -18.38 11.77 22.02
CA SER A 96 -19.01 10.56 22.54
C SER A 96 -18.59 9.27 21.83
N ASP A 97 -17.69 9.34 20.84
CA ASP A 97 -17.20 8.14 20.15
C ASP A 97 -16.17 7.38 21.02
N ASP A 98 -16.40 6.08 21.24
CA ASP A 98 -15.50 5.20 22.01
C ASP A 98 -14.11 5.04 21.36
N PHE A 99 -13.99 5.24 20.04
CA PHE A 99 -12.75 5.10 19.28
C PHE A 99 -12.56 6.25 18.27
N PRO A 100 -12.13 7.44 18.73
CA PRO A 100 -11.93 8.59 17.85
C PRO A 100 -10.78 8.34 16.88
N THR A 101 -10.92 8.80 15.63
CA THR A 101 -9.79 8.82 14.69
C THR A 101 -8.90 9.99 15.04
N THR A 102 -7.67 9.71 15.46
CA THR A 102 -6.70 10.74 15.85
C THR A 102 -5.94 11.28 14.64
N ASN A 103 -5.30 12.45 14.81
CA ASN A 103 -4.43 13.00 13.77
C ASN A 103 -3.19 12.09 13.53
N GLU A 104 -2.75 11.33 14.53
CA GLU A 104 -1.67 10.35 14.39
C GLU A 104 -2.10 9.16 13.53
N ASP A 105 -3.35 8.69 13.68
CA ASP A 105 -3.91 7.63 12.82
C ASP A 105 -3.95 8.07 11.35
N LEU A 106 -4.33 9.33 11.10
CA LEU A 106 -4.31 9.90 9.75
C LEU A 106 -2.88 9.98 9.20
N ALA A 107 -1.93 10.49 9.99
CA ALA A 107 -0.54 10.58 9.56
C ALA A 107 0.05 9.20 9.23
N GLY A 108 -0.13 8.21 10.12
CA GLY A 108 0.37 6.86 9.91
C GLY A 108 -0.24 6.17 8.68
N PHE A 109 -1.55 6.34 8.47
CA PHE A 109 -2.19 5.81 7.26
C PHE A 109 -1.69 6.53 6.01
N TRP A 110 -1.54 7.85 6.06
CA TRP A 110 -1.03 8.65 4.94
C TRP A 110 0.37 8.22 4.53
N ASP A 111 1.29 8.04 5.47
CA ASP A 111 2.65 7.59 5.19
C ASP A 111 2.66 6.22 4.49
N MET A 112 1.82 5.28 4.95
CA MET A 112 1.65 3.97 4.29
C MET A 112 1.12 4.11 2.86
N VAL A 113 0.18 5.03 2.61
CA VAL A 113 -0.35 5.29 1.27
C VAL A 113 0.73 5.92 0.37
N MET A 114 1.49 6.87 0.90
CA MET A 114 2.53 7.57 0.14
C MET A 114 3.65 6.63 -0.32
N ILE A 115 4.05 5.65 0.50
CA ILE A 115 5.00 4.60 0.06
C ILE A 115 4.47 3.88 -1.19
N GLN A 116 3.19 3.53 -1.22
CA GLN A 116 2.57 2.86 -2.38
C GLN A 116 2.43 3.79 -3.58
N VAL A 117 2.16 5.08 -3.35
CA VAL A 117 2.12 6.11 -4.40
C VAL A 117 3.50 6.22 -5.06
N GLU A 118 4.55 6.36 -4.27
CA GLU A 118 5.93 6.46 -4.74
C GLU A 118 6.34 5.22 -5.56
N ASP A 119 5.95 4.03 -5.12
CA ASP A 119 6.16 2.79 -5.86
C ASP A 119 5.51 2.83 -7.25
N VAL A 120 4.28 3.33 -7.36
CA VAL A 120 3.56 3.46 -8.65
C VAL A 120 4.23 4.49 -9.55
N ILE A 121 4.62 5.65 -8.99
CA ILE A 121 5.33 6.69 -9.75
C ILE A 121 6.68 6.18 -10.24
N SER A 122 7.43 5.48 -9.39
CA SER A 122 8.71 4.85 -9.73
C SER A 122 8.55 3.81 -10.83
N GLU A 123 7.52 2.98 -10.77
CA GLU A 123 7.18 2.00 -11.80
C GLU A 123 6.87 2.68 -13.14
N CYS A 124 6.08 3.76 -13.14
CA CYS A 124 5.80 4.52 -14.36
C CYS A 124 7.06 5.19 -14.93
N ASN A 125 7.95 5.71 -14.09
CA ASN A 125 9.23 6.27 -14.54
C ASN A 125 10.15 5.20 -15.14
N LYS A 126 10.17 3.99 -14.58
CA LYS A 126 10.90 2.85 -15.17
C LYS A 126 10.33 2.49 -16.54
N ILE A 127 9.02 2.52 -16.70
CA ILE A 127 8.37 2.25 -18.00
C ILE A 127 8.78 3.30 -19.04
N LYS A 128 8.79 4.59 -18.67
CA LYS A 128 9.28 5.66 -19.57
C LYS A 128 10.73 5.43 -19.99
N LYS A 129 11.60 4.99 -19.07
CA LYS A 129 12.99 4.64 -19.39
C LYS A 129 13.11 3.42 -20.30
N LEU A 130 12.37 2.34 -20.02
CA LEU A 130 12.35 1.13 -20.86
C LEU A 130 11.88 1.45 -22.28
N LYS A 131 10.86 2.31 -22.42
CA LYS A 131 10.40 2.79 -23.72
C LYS A 131 11.49 3.52 -24.49
N ASN A 132 12.21 4.44 -23.83
CA ASN A 132 13.35 5.14 -24.43
C ASN A 132 14.48 4.19 -24.84
N ASN A 133 14.59 3.02 -24.20
CA ASN A 133 15.52 1.95 -24.55
C ASN A 133 14.89 0.85 -25.43
N ASN A 134 13.81 1.17 -26.17
CA ASN A 134 13.14 0.26 -27.10
C ASN A 134 12.72 -1.08 -26.45
N TRP A 135 12.26 -1.02 -25.20
CA TRP A 135 11.83 -2.14 -24.35
C TRP A 135 12.92 -3.17 -24.04
N LYS A 136 14.19 -2.82 -24.25
CA LYS A 136 15.30 -3.66 -23.78
C LYS A 136 15.48 -3.42 -22.30
N GLN A 137 15.35 -4.49 -21.51
CA GLN A 137 15.79 -4.47 -20.12
C GLN A 137 17.27 -4.10 -20.12
N GLU A 138 17.62 -3.00 -19.45
CA GLU A 138 19.02 -2.79 -19.10
C GLU A 138 19.41 -3.97 -18.21
N ASP A 139 20.35 -4.79 -18.69
CA ASP A 139 21.08 -5.73 -17.84
C ASP A 139 21.86 -4.90 -16.84
N ASP A 140 21.18 -4.51 -15.77
CA ASP A 140 21.79 -3.88 -14.62
C ASP A 140 22.67 -4.96 -13.96
N LYS A 141 23.92 -5.03 -14.41
CA LYS A 141 25.02 -5.65 -13.67
C LYS A 141 25.26 -4.78 -12.44
N THR A 142 24.38 -4.84 -11.46
CA THR A 142 24.70 -4.40 -10.10
C THR A 142 24.64 -5.61 -9.18
N ASP A 143 25.82 -6.17 -8.96
CA ASP A 143 26.18 -6.89 -7.76
C ASP A 143 25.96 -5.93 -6.57
N GLY A 144 24.91 -6.15 -5.79
CA GLY A 144 24.58 -5.33 -4.63
C GLY A 144 23.45 -5.96 -3.79
N PRO A 145 23.59 -6.03 -2.44
CA PRO A 145 22.74 -6.88 -1.61
C PRO A 145 21.33 -6.30 -1.48
N LYS A 146 20.35 -7.05 -1.98
CA LYS A 146 18.92 -6.78 -1.78
C LYS A 146 18.57 -6.95 -0.30
N GLY A 147 18.27 -5.85 0.38
CA GLY A 147 17.60 -5.86 1.67
C GLY A 147 16.24 -6.57 1.62
N PRO A 148 15.75 -7.13 2.73
CA PRO A 148 14.58 -8.01 2.73
C PRO A 148 13.28 -7.21 2.77
N THR A 149 12.59 -7.12 1.63
CA THR A 149 11.15 -6.78 1.61
C THR A 149 10.33 -8.08 1.63
N PRO A 150 9.33 -8.24 2.52
CA PRO A 150 8.51 -9.44 2.58
C PRO A 150 7.54 -9.50 1.38
N LYS A 151 7.82 -10.40 0.43
CA LYS A 151 6.92 -10.69 -0.69
C LYS A 151 5.87 -11.71 -0.27
N VAL A 152 4.61 -11.27 -0.19
CA VAL A 152 3.45 -12.16 -0.17
C VAL A 152 3.39 -12.88 -1.51
N SER A 153 3.55 -14.21 -1.48
CA SER A 153 3.60 -15.06 -2.66
C SER A 153 2.20 -15.38 -3.18
N VAL A 154 1.80 -14.78 -4.29
CA VAL A 154 0.77 -15.35 -5.16
C VAL A 154 1.48 -15.95 -6.38
N SER A 155 1.79 -17.23 -6.27
CA SER A 155 2.45 -18.00 -7.33
C SER A 155 1.43 -18.41 -8.39
N ALA A 156 1.36 -17.64 -9.47
CA ALA A 156 0.90 -18.12 -10.75
C ALA A 156 1.88 -17.65 -11.82
N LYS A 157 2.79 -18.52 -12.25
CA LYS A 157 3.30 -18.42 -13.62
C LYS A 157 3.77 -19.76 -14.16
N LYS A 158 3.13 -20.09 -15.28
CA LYS A 158 3.40 -21.16 -16.22
C LYS A 158 4.78 -20.97 -16.87
N ALA A 159 5.35 -22.10 -17.28
CA ALA A 159 6.68 -22.28 -17.83
C ALA A 159 6.86 -21.75 -19.27
N ALA A 160 8.12 -21.44 -19.62
CA ALA A 160 8.69 -21.61 -20.97
C ALA A 160 10.22 -21.86 -20.87
N PRO A 161 10.84 -22.56 -21.83
CA PRO A 161 11.90 -23.52 -21.55
C PRO A 161 13.31 -22.95 -21.73
N LYS A 162 14.21 -23.20 -20.77
CA LYS A 162 15.66 -23.09 -20.96
C LYS A 162 16.30 -24.47 -20.86
N LYS A 163 17.25 -24.68 -21.77
CA LYS A 163 17.94 -25.92 -22.14
C LYS A 163 18.37 -26.70 -20.90
N THR A 164 18.04 -27.99 -20.89
CA THR A 164 18.16 -28.89 -19.75
C THR A 164 19.58 -29.42 -19.60
N ASP A 165 20.33 -28.91 -18.63
CA ASP A 165 21.47 -29.62 -18.05
C ASP A 165 20.97 -30.84 -17.26
N PRO A 166 21.42 -32.07 -17.55
CA PRO A 166 20.95 -33.29 -16.87
C PRO A 166 21.23 -33.26 -15.35
N LYS A 167 22.26 -32.53 -14.92
CA LYS A 167 22.63 -32.36 -13.50
C LYS A 167 21.66 -31.48 -12.72
N ALA A 168 20.99 -30.53 -13.38
CA ALA A 168 19.98 -29.67 -12.74
C ALA A 168 18.68 -30.42 -12.44
N LYS A 169 18.35 -31.45 -13.24
CA LYS A 169 17.14 -32.26 -13.09
C LYS A 169 17.22 -33.20 -11.88
N GLU A 170 18.41 -33.72 -11.59
CA GLU A 170 18.68 -34.55 -10.42
C GLU A 170 18.65 -33.74 -9.12
N ALA A 171 19.25 -32.55 -9.12
CA ALA A 171 19.22 -31.63 -7.99
C ALA A 171 17.79 -31.14 -7.66
N SER A 172 16.94 -30.94 -8.68
CA SER A 172 15.52 -30.60 -8.45
C SER A 172 14.75 -31.76 -7.85
N ARG A 173 14.93 -32.99 -8.37
CA ARG A 173 14.28 -34.19 -7.83
C ARG A 173 14.68 -34.44 -6.37
N ALA A 174 15.96 -34.30 -6.04
CA ALA A 174 16.44 -34.43 -4.67
C ALA A 174 15.80 -33.40 -3.71
N ARG A 175 15.62 -32.16 -4.16
CA ARG A 175 14.97 -31.10 -3.36
C ARG A 175 13.47 -31.37 -3.15
N ASP A 176 12.77 -31.83 -4.20
CA ASP A 176 11.35 -32.16 -4.10
C ASP A 176 11.10 -33.38 -3.21
N GLU A 177 11.95 -34.41 -3.29
CA GLU A 177 11.87 -35.57 -2.40
C GLU A 177 12.17 -35.22 -0.94
N ALA A 178 13.18 -34.39 -0.69
CA ALA A 178 13.50 -33.91 0.67
C ALA A 178 12.32 -33.09 1.24
N ARG A 179 11.73 -32.21 0.43
CA ARG A 179 10.57 -31.41 0.83
C ARG A 179 9.34 -32.29 1.11
N ARG A 180 9.10 -33.31 0.29
CA ARG A 180 7.97 -34.25 0.48
C ARG A 180 8.13 -35.08 1.76
N LYS A 181 9.35 -35.57 2.04
CA LYS A 181 9.65 -36.30 3.29
C LYS A 181 9.46 -35.42 4.53
N LEU A 182 9.93 -34.17 4.49
CA LEU A 182 9.74 -33.23 5.60
C LEU A 182 8.25 -32.96 5.90
N ILE A 183 7.45 -32.80 4.85
CA ILE A 183 5.99 -32.56 5.00
C ILE A 183 5.30 -33.80 5.57
N GLU A 184 5.68 -34.99 5.12
CA GLU A 184 5.09 -36.25 5.60
C GLU A 184 5.46 -36.53 7.06
N GLU A 185 6.72 -36.31 7.44
CA GLU A 185 7.18 -36.45 8.82
C GLU A 185 6.50 -35.42 9.74
N LYS A 186 6.41 -34.15 9.31
CA LYS A 186 5.70 -33.11 10.05
C LYS A 186 4.21 -33.40 10.20
N ARG A 187 3.57 -33.96 9.17
CA ARG A 187 2.15 -34.38 9.22
C ARG A 187 1.96 -35.58 10.15
N LYS A 188 2.90 -36.52 10.17
CA LYS A 188 2.86 -37.68 11.06
C LYS A 188 3.10 -37.29 12.53
N ALA A 189 4.03 -36.36 12.78
CA ALA A 189 4.30 -35.79 14.10
C ALA A 189 3.11 -34.99 14.65
N MET A 190 2.44 -34.19 13.80
CA MET A 190 1.20 -33.50 14.22
C MET A 190 0.08 -34.49 14.56
N LYS A 191 -0.03 -35.60 13.83
CA LYS A 191 -1.08 -36.59 14.05
C LYS A 191 -0.84 -37.42 15.32
N SER A 192 0.42 -37.72 15.67
CA SER A 192 0.76 -38.36 16.97
C SER A 192 0.59 -37.41 18.16
N ASN A 193 0.81 -36.10 17.97
CA ASN A 193 0.60 -35.11 19.03
C ASN A 193 -0.89 -34.78 19.29
N GLN A 194 -1.79 -35.23 18.41
CA GLN A 194 -3.25 -35.12 18.57
C GLN A 194 -3.90 -36.33 19.25
N THR A 195 -3.14 -37.37 19.61
CA THR A 195 -3.67 -38.60 20.24
C THR A 195 -2.94 -38.94 21.54
N GLN A 196 -2.76 -37.93 22.40
CA GLN A 196 -2.57 -38.18 23.83
C GLN A 196 -3.93 -37.92 24.51
N PRO A 197 -4.70 -38.96 24.88
CA PRO A 197 -5.83 -38.76 25.77
C PRO A 197 -5.27 -38.32 27.13
N ASN A 198 -5.59 -37.11 27.58
CA ASN A 198 -5.27 -36.66 28.93
C ASN A 198 -6.24 -37.38 29.91
N PRO A 199 -5.75 -38.26 30.81
CA PRO A 199 -6.58 -38.85 31.85
C PRO A 199 -6.46 -37.98 33.10
N ASP A 200 -7.45 -37.10 33.33
CA ASP A 200 -8.01 -36.72 34.64
C ASP A 200 -8.67 -35.33 34.59
N MET A 201 -10.00 -35.31 34.46
CA MET A 201 -10.80 -34.26 35.08
C MET A 201 -12.16 -34.85 35.47
N PHE A 202 -12.14 -35.65 36.53
CA PHE A 202 -13.32 -35.91 37.35
C PHE A 202 -13.55 -34.74 38.32
N VAL A 203 -14.75 -34.68 38.90
CA VAL A 203 -15.27 -33.80 39.96
C VAL A 203 -15.99 -32.53 39.46
N VAL A 204 -17.32 -32.61 39.29
CA VAL A 204 -18.36 -32.33 40.31
C VAL A 204 -19.66 -33.02 39.89
#